data_AF-A0A0H2S5U4-F1
#
_entry.id   AF-A0A0H2S5U4-F1
#
_cell.length_a   1.000
_cell.length_b   1.000
_cell.length_c   1.000
_cell.angle_alpha   90.00
_cell.angle_beta   90.00
_cell.angle_gamma   90.00
#
_symmetry.space_group_name_H-M   'P 1'
#
loop_
_entity.id
_entity.type
_entity.pdbx_description
1 polymer ?
#
loop_
_entity_poly.entity_id
_entity_poly.type
_entity_poly.pdbx_seq_one_letter_code
_entity_poly.pdbx_strand_id
1 'polypeptide(L)'
;MEGGGRYELEISSVAKVFLSFPRATIFVGRGCEGVCSCKKPRGIATMSQYVHTPKSELDEAQLRQLEEYENSQGPLQVLQQAVRNNSQILISMRNNKKLLARVKAFDRHTNMVLENVKEMWTEVPKGKNKKPVNKDRFISKMFLRGDSVVLVLRNSA
;
A
#
# COMPACT_ATOMS: atom_id res chain seq x y z
N MET A 1 3.38 -40.62 6.50
CA MET A 1 4.28 -39.86 5.61
C MET A 1 3.88 -38.39 5.71
N GLU A 2 4.39 -37.76 6.76
CA GLU A 2 4.20 -36.33 7.01
C GLU A 2 5.24 -35.54 6.23
N GLY A 3 4.80 -34.51 5.51
CA GLY A 3 5.66 -33.72 4.65
C GLY A 3 5.05 -32.33 4.37
N GLY A 4 4.63 -31.63 5.43
CA GLY A 4 4.20 -30.23 5.38
C GLY A 4 5.37 -29.31 5.73
N GLY A 5 6.29 -29.13 4.79
CA GLY A 5 7.50 -28.33 4.97
C GLY A 5 7.20 -26.83 5.14
N ARG A 6 7.50 -26.32 6.35
CA ARG A 6 8.05 -24.99 6.68
C ARG A 6 8.02 -23.93 5.57
N TYR A 7 7.05 -23.02 5.64
CA TYR A 7 7.15 -21.65 5.12
C TYR A 7 6.50 -20.65 6.10
N GLU A 8 6.66 -20.93 7.39
CA GLU A 8 6.14 -20.14 8.50
C GLU A 8 7.22 -19.26 9.18
N LEU A 9 8.46 -19.30 8.70
CA LEU A 9 9.57 -18.57 9.29
C LEU A 9 10.36 -17.88 8.16
N GLU A 10 10.06 -16.59 7.94
CA GLU A 10 10.92 -15.54 7.33
C GLU A 10 10.08 -14.28 6.95
N ILE A 11 9.05 -13.93 7.75
CA ILE A 11 8.38 -12.60 7.65
C ILE A 11 8.56 -11.81 8.96
N SER A 12 9.28 -12.36 9.94
CA SER A 12 9.41 -11.77 11.28
C SER A 12 10.50 -10.70 11.43
N SER A 13 11.39 -10.50 10.45
CA SER A 13 12.53 -9.58 10.63
C SER A 13 12.29 -8.13 10.17
N VAL A 14 11.25 -7.87 9.37
CA VAL A 14 10.90 -6.49 8.93
C VAL A 14 9.79 -5.87 9.79
N ALA A 15 9.10 -6.66 10.61
CA ALA A 15 7.93 -6.22 11.38
C ALA A 15 8.21 -5.77 12.83
N LYS A 16 9.47 -5.77 13.30
CA LYS A 16 9.80 -5.40 14.70
C LYS A 16 10.02 -3.90 14.97
N VAL A 17 9.88 -3.02 13.98
CA VAL A 17 10.02 -1.56 14.20
C VAL A 17 8.67 -0.88 14.53
N PHE A 18 7.53 -1.58 14.41
CA PHE A 18 6.21 -0.93 14.47
C PHE A 18 5.43 -1.14 15.79
N LEU A 19 6.11 -1.42 16.89
CA LEU A 19 5.47 -1.53 18.22
C LEU A 19 6.25 -0.75 19.28
N SER A 20 6.19 0.58 19.21
CA SER A 20 6.41 1.41 20.40
C SER A 20 5.86 2.81 20.18
N PHE A 21 4.55 2.99 20.34
CA PHE A 21 4.02 4.30 20.76
C PHE A 21 2.85 4.10 21.73
N PRO A 22 2.88 4.76 22.91
CA PRO A 22 1.90 4.58 23.97
C PRO A 22 0.56 5.24 23.64
N ARG A 23 -0.49 4.64 24.21
CA ARG A 23 -1.89 5.08 24.18
C ARG A 23 -2.04 6.58 24.44
N ALA A 24 -2.68 7.29 23.53
CA ALA A 24 -3.13 8.66 23.74
C ALA A 24 -4.34 8.67 24.69
N THR A 25 -4.13 9.23 25.88
CA THR A 25 -5.18 9.61 26.82
C THR A 25 -5.99 10.77 26.24
N ILE A 26 -7.31 10.58 26.16
CA ILE A 26 -8.27 11.61 25.78
C ILE A 26 -8.40 12.59 26.95
N PHE A 27 -7.94 13.82 26.78
CA PHE A 27 -8.27 14.94 27.67
C PHE A 27 -9.39 15.76 27.03
N VAL A 28 -10.59 15.66 27.61
CA VAL A 28 -11.70 16.58 27.36
C VAL A 28 -11.53 17.73 28.35
N GLY A 29 -11.34 18.96 27.88
CA GLY A 29 -11.16 20.09 28.80
C GLY A 29 -11.03 21.48 28.19
N ARG A 30 -12.19 22.14 28.03
CA ARG A 30 -12.50 23.57 28.23
C ARG A 30 -11.81 24.63 27.36
N GLY A 31 -12.64 25.58 26.94
CA GLY A 31 -12.29 26.72 26.10
C GLY A 31 -11.36 27.73 26.77
N CYS A 32 -10.62 28.42 25.90
CA CYS A 32 -10.00 29.71 26.17
C CYS A 32 -10.36 30.63 25.00
N GLU A 33 -11.27 31.55 25.26
CA GLU A 33 -11.34 32.81 24.52
C GLU A 33 -10.09 33.61 24.90
N GLY A 34 -9.33 34.04 23.90
CA GLY A 34 -8.10 34.79 24.13
C GLY A 34 -7.21 34.73 22.90
N VAL A 35 -6.87 35.91 22.38
CA VAL A 35 -6.02 36.10 21.20
C VAL A 35 -4.65 35.48 21.46
N CYS A 36 -4.49 34.20 21.12
CA CYS A 36 -3.20 33.55 21.11
C CYS A 36 -2.47 34.03 19.85
N SER A 37 -1.50 34.93 20.05
CA SER A 37 -0.41 35.11 19.10
C SER A 37 0.26 33.74 18.92
N CYS A 38 -0.23 33.02 17.92
CA CYS A 38 0.26 31.71 17.56
C CYS A 38 1.66 31.93 16.99
N LYS A 39 2.67 31.84 17.86
CA LYS A 39 4.04 31.58 17.44
C LYS A 39 3.97 30.37 16.53
N LYS A 40 4.06 30.61 15.21
CA LYS A 40 4.20 29.59 14.18
C LYS A 40 5.13 28.50 14.75
N PRO A 41 4.72 27.23 14.81
CA PRO A 41 5.64 26.17 15.24
C PRO A 41 6.87 26.27 14.35
N ARG A 42 8.01 26.51 15.01
CA ARG A 42 9.31 26.66 14.37
C ARG A 42 9.65 25.36 13.65
N GLY A 43 9.76 25.45 12.33
CA GLY A 43 10.61 24.59 11.51
C GLY A 43 10.29 23.10 11.57
N ILE A 44 9.23 22.67 10.89
CA ILE A 44 9.36 21.44 10.12
C ILE A 44 10.13 21.88 8.88
N ALA A 45 11.40 21.48 8.75
CA ALA A 45 12.13 21.65 7.50
C ALA A 45 11.23 21.15 6.36
N THR A 46 10.83 22.05 5.47
CA THR A 46 10.01 21.72 4.32
C THR A 46 10.81 20.74 3.45
N MET A 47 10.55 19.43 3.59
CA MET A 47 11.21 18.36 2.81
C MET A 47 10.96 18.47 1.29
N SER A 48 10.21 19.49 0.87
CA SER A 48 10.09 19.99 -0.49
C SER A 48 11.40 20.50 -1.11
N GLN A 49 12.45 20.76 -0.34
CA GLN A 49 13.68 21.38 -0.86
C GLN A 49 14.46 20.49 -1.85
N TYR A 50 14.24 19.18 -1.83
CA TYR A 50 14.99 18.23 -2.67
C TYR A 50 14.22 17.68 -3.88
N VAL A 51 12.97 18.09 -4.09
CA VAL A 51 12.12 17.57 -5.19
C VAL A 51 12.62 18.02 -6.56
N HIS A 52 13.28 19.18 -6.64
CA HIS A 52 13.80 19.76 -7.88
C HIS A 52 15.31 19.62 -8.07
N THR A 53 16.03 19.09 -7.08
CA THR A 53 17.47 18.81 -7.21
C THR A 53 17.70 17.48 -7.94
N PRO A 54 18.68 17.41 -8.86
CA PRO A 54 18.99 16.18 -9.57
C PRO A 54 19.51 15.11 -8.58
N LYS A 55 19.05 13.87 -8.74
CA LYS A 55 19.39 12.72 -7.87
C LYS A 55 20.91 12.40 -7.82
N SER A 56 21.71 12.96 -8.73
CA SER A 56 23.15 12.78 -8.83
C SER A 56 23.97 13.58 -7.80
N GLU A 57 23.39 14.60 -7.18
CA GLU A 57 24.10 15.50 -6.24
C GLU A 57 23.79 15.20 -4.76
N LEU A 58 22.92 14.21 -4.51
CA LEU A 58 22.41 13.87 -3.19
C LEU A 58 23.25 12.76 -2.54
N ASP A 59 23.50 12.92 -1.24
CA ASP A 59 24.13 11.88 -0.41
C ASP A 59 23.16 10.69 -0.20
N GLU A 60 23.69 9.51 0.09
CA GLU A 60 22.91 8.27 0.23
C GLU A 60 21.80 8.39 1.29
N ALA A 61 22.09 9.10 2.38
CA ALA A 61 21.13 9.35 3.45
C ALA A 61 19.96 10.24 2.98
N GLN A 62 20.25 11.23 2.16
CA GLN A 62 19.24 12.14 1.62
C GLN A 62 18.37 11.44 0.57
N LEU A 63 18.96 10.52 -0.21
CA LEU A 63 18.23 9.75 -1.21
C LEU A 63 17.16 8.85 -0.57
N ARG A 64 17.49 8.19 0.54
CA ARG A 64 16.52 7.38 1.31
C ARG A 64 15.37 8.23 1.86
N GLN A 65 15.67 9.41 2.39
CA GLN A 65 14.65 10.34 2.88
C GLN A 65 13.74 10.82 1.74
N LEU A 66 14.31 11.06 0.55
CA LEU A 66 13.53 11.43 -0.64
C LEU A 66 12.58 10.32 -1.05
N GLU A 67 13.05 9.06 -1.06
CA GLU A 67 12.22 7.90 -1.40
C GLU A 67 11.08 7.70 -0.38
N GLU A 68 11.35 7.84 0.92
CA GLU A 68 10.32 7.78 1.96
C GLU A 68 9.29 8.91 1.83
N TYR A 69 9.76 10.11 1.46
CA TYR A 69 8.90 11.26 1.20
C TYR A 69 8.02 11.03 -0.04
N GLU A 70 8.59 10.59 -1.16
CA GLU A 70 7.88 10.24 -2.40
C GLU A 70 6.82 9.15 -2.13
N ASN A 71 7.14 8.15 -1.29
CA ASN A 71 6.21 7.09 -0.92
C ASN A 71 5.06 7.57 -0.02
N SER A 72 5.31 8.53 0.86
CA SER A 72 4.32 9.00 1.83
C SER A 72 3.41 10.11 1.31
N GLN A 73 3.92 10.97 0.42
CA GLN A 73 3.22 12.15 -0.12
C GLN A 73 2.84 11.97 -1.60
N GLY A 74 3.28 10.91 -2.26
CA GLY A 74 3.05 10.66 -3.69
C GLY A 74 1.83 9.79 -3.99
N PRO A 75 1.59 9.46 -5.28
CA PRO A 75 0.46 8.64 -5.72
C PRO A 75 0.47 7.21 -5.14
N LEU A 76 1.64 6.71 -4.72
CA LEU A 76 1.78 5.41 -4.05
C LEU A 76 1.26 5.40 -2.60
N GLN A 77 0.96 6.57 -2.03
CA GLN A 77 0.39 6.69 -0.68
C GLN A 77 -0.89 5.85 -0.51
N VAL A 78 -1.68 5.70 -1.58
CA VAL A 78 -2.89 4.86 -1.59
C VAL A 78 -2.58 3.40 -1.23
N LEU A 79 -1.47 2.85 -1.76
CA LEU A 79 -1.00 1.50 -1.45
C LEU A 79 -0.43 1.44 -0.02
N GLN A 80 0.29 2.48 0.41
CA GLN A 80 0.83 2.53 1.77
C GLN A 80 -0.26 2.54 2.83
N GLN A 81 -1.34 3.30 2.60
CA GLN A 81 -2.54 3.27 3.45
C GLN A 81 -3.21 1.90 3.44
N ALA A 82 -3.30 1.25 2.27
CA ALA A 82 -3.89 -0.08 2.15
C ALA A 82 -3.12 -1.15 2.94
N VAL A 83 -1.78 -1.09 2.95
CA VAL A 83 -0.94 -1.99 3.77
C VAL A 83 -1.13 -1.72 5.26
N ARG A 84 -1.12 -0.45 5.69
CA ARG A 84 -1.30 -0.08 7.11
C ARG A 84 -2.66 -0.54 7.65
N ASN A 85 -3.71 -0.28 6.90
CA ASN A 85 -5.08 -0.63 7.29
C ASN A 85 -5.42 -2.09 6.99
N ASN A 86 -4.52 -2.83 6.31
CA ASN A 86 -4.77 -4.13 5.73
C ASN A 86 -6.08 -4.17 4.91
N SER A 87 -6.44 -3.09 4.21
CA SER A 87 -7.72 -2.99 3.49
C SER A 87 -7.72 -3.83 2.22
N GLN A 88 -8.92 -4.17 1.73
CA GLN A 88 -9.06 -4.84 0.44
C GLN A 88 -8.85 -3.84 -0.69
N ILE A 89 -8.13 -4.27 -1.71
CA ILE A 89 -7.92 -3.50 -2.94
C ILE A 89 -8.40 -4.30 -4.15
N LEU A 90 -8.86 -3.56 -5.16
CA LEU A 90 -9.18 -4.09 -6.46
C LEU A 90 -8.08 -3.67 -7.44
N ILE A 91 -7.42 -4.66 -8.05
CA ILE A 91 -6.40 -4.45 -9.06
C ILE A 91 -6.97 -4.88 -10.42
N SER A 92 -6.91 -3.98 -11.39
CA SER A 92 -7.18 -4.31 -12.79
C SER A 92 -5.87 -4.62 -13.49
N MET A 93 -5.80 -5.82 -14.06
CA MET A 93 -4.64 -6.32 -14.78
C MET A 93 -4.74 -6.02 -16.28
N ARG A 94 -3.60 -6.02 -16.98
CA ARG A 94 -3.53 -5.86 -18.45
C ARG A 94 -4.24 -6.97 -19.23
N ASN A 95 -4.37 -8.16 -18.63
CA ASN A 95 -5.06 -9.31 -19.22
C ASN A 95 -6.59 -9.25 -19.07
N ASN A 96 -7.15 -8.07 -18.73
CA ASN A 96 -8.56 -7.83 -18.44
C ASN A 96 -9.14 -8.66 -17.29
N LYS A 97 -8.30 -9.28 -16.47
CA LYS A 97 -8.72 -9.92 -15.22
C LYS A 97 -8.66 -8.94 -14.07
N LYS A 98 -9.50 -9.17 -13.06
CA LYS A 98 -9.56 -8.34 -11.86
C LYS A 98 -9.15 -9.17 -10.65
N LEU A 99 -8.29 -8.60 -9.80
CA LEU A 99 -7.85 -9.23 -8.57
C LEU A 99 -8.43 -8.46 -7.39
N LEU A 100 -9.12 -9.14 -6.49
CA LEU A 100 -9.41 -8.63 -5.16
C LEU A 100 -8.38 -9.23 -4.22
N ALA A 101 -7.61 -8.39 -3.54
CA ALA A 101 -6.52 -8.85 -2.69
C ALA A 101 -6.27 -7.90 -1.53
N ARG A 102 -5.50 -8.37 -0.55
CA ARG A 102 -4.88 -7.51 0.47
C ARG A 102 -3.38 -7.43 0.18
N VAL A 103 -2.82 -6.23 0.21
CA VAL A 103 -1.38 -6.01 0.01
C VAL A 103 -0.67 -6.16 1.33
N LYS A 104 0.44 -6.91 1.33
CA LYS A 104 1.36 -6.97 2.49
C LYS A 104 2.59 -6.12 2.31
N ALA A 105 3.14 -6.08 1.10
CA ALA A 105 4.28 -5.26 0.76
C ALA A 105 4.13 -4.71 -0.67
N PHE A 106 4.72 -3.55 -0.91
CA PHE A 106 4.79 -2.94 -2.24
C PHE A 106 6.20 -2.38 -2.49
N ASP A 107 6.51 -2.15 -3.75
CA ASP A 107 7.78 -1.62 -4.26
C ASP A 107 7.52 -0.37 -5.12
N ARG A 108 8.57 0.41 -5.42
CA ARG A 108 8.54 1.60 -6.29
C ARG A 108 8.05 1.28 -7.70
N HIS A 109 8.36 0.08 -8.21
CA HIS A 109 7.87 -0.38 -9.51
C HIS A 109 6.44 -0.92 -9.45
N THR A 110 5.77 -0.81 -8.30
CA THR A 110 4.47 -1.43 -8.03
C THR A 110 4.49 -2.96 -8.08
N ASN A 111 5.65 -3.58 -7.81
CA ASN A 111 5.67 -5.00 -7.45
C ASN A 111 4.97 -5.16 -6.10
N MET A 112 4.12 -6.16 -5.96
CA MET A 112 3.29 -6.33 -4.77
C MET A 112 3.32 -7.78 -4.29
N VAL A 113 3.37 -7.93 -2.96
CA VAL A 113 3.11 -9.20 -2.29
C VAL A 113 1.68 -9.16 -1.81
N LEU A 114 0.87 -10.09 -2.33
CA LEU A 114 -0.55 -10.17 -2.07
C LEU A 114 -0.90 -11.41 -1.26
N GLU A 115 -1.90 -11.25 -0.39
CA GLU A 115 -2.51 -12.34 0.37
C GLU A 115 -4.03 -12.37 0.13
N ASN A 116 -4.59 -13.58 0.24
CA ASN A 116 -6.02 -13.84 0.07
C ASN A 116 -6.55 -13.28 -1.26
N VAL A 117 -5.89 -13.65 -2.35
CA VAL A 117 -6.19 -13.15 -3.69
C VAL A 117 -7.36 -13.91 -4.28
N LYS A 118 -8.37 -13.17 -4.72
CA LYS A 118 -9.48 -13.65 -5.53
C LYS A 118 -9.32 -13.10 -6.94
N GLU A 119 -8.93 -13.97 -7.88
CA GLU A 119 -8.89 -13.68 -9.30
C GLU A 119 -10.28 -13.87 -9.89
N MET A 120 -10.79 -12.85 -10.59
CA MET A 120 -12.11 -12.86 -11.22
C MET A 120 -11.95 -12.54 -12.71
N TRP A 121 -12.53 -13.39 -13.56
CA TRP A 121 -12.63 -13.13 -14.99
C TRP A 121 -13.98 -13.62 -15.53
N THR A 122 -14.39 -13.01 -16.63
CA THR A 122 -15.61 -13.36 -17.34
C THR A 122 -15.24 -14.12 -18.60
N GLU A 123 -15.70 -15.36 -18.73
CA GLU A 123 -15.63 -16.06 -20.00
C GLU A 123 -16.91 -15.77 -20.79
N VAL A 124 -16.73 -15.18 -21.97
CA VAL A 124 -17.81 -15.00 -22.93
C VAL A 124 -17.78 -16.20 -23.88
N PRO A 125 -18.69 -17.18 -23.73
CA PRO A 125 -18.76 -18.29 -24.66
C PRO A 125 -19.07 -17.79 -26.07
N LYS A 126 -18.33 -18.27 -27.07
CA LYS A 126 -18.52 -17.93 -28.50
C LYS A 126 -19.75 -18.64 -29.09
N GLY A 127 -20.94 -18.41 -28.53
CA GLY A 127 -22.20 -19.01 -28.98
C GLY A 127 -23.35 -18.01 -28.89
N LYS A 128 -24.26 -18.06 -29.87
CA LYS A 128 -25.26 -17.00 -30.14
C LYS A 128 -26.27 -16.69 -29.02
N ASN A 129 -26.32 -17.41 -27.89
CA ASN A 129 -27.31 -17.17 -26.81
C ASN A 129 -26.83 -17.57 -25.40
N LYS A 130 -25.52 -17.56 -25.13
CA LYS A 130 -25.00 -17.97 -23.81
C LYS A 130 -24.64 -16.76 -22.94
N LYS A 131 -25.13 -16.76 -21.69
CA LYS A 131 -24.85 -15.73 -20.70
C LYS A 131 -23.34 -15.73 -20.36
N PRO A 132 -22.72 -14.55 -20.12
CA PRO A 132 -21.34 -14.49 -19.64
C PRO A 132 -21.24 -15.20 -18.29
N VAL A 133 -20.24 -16.08 -18.16
CA VAL A 133 -20.02 -16.85 -16.94
C VAL A 133 -18.85 -16.22 -16.19
N ASN A 134 -19.12 -15.77 -14.97
CA ASN A 134 -18.10 -15.25 -14.07
C ASN A 134 -17.42 -16.44 -13.39
N LYS A 135 -16.10 -16.54 -13.57
CA LYS A 135 -15.27 -17.51 -12.87
C LYS A 135 -14.43 -16.81 -11.83
N ASP A 136 -14.25 -17.47 -10.71
CA ASP A 136 -13.34 -17.05 -9.66
C ASP A 136 -12.35 -18.15 -9.31
N ARG A 137 -11.12 -17.73 -9.03
CA ARG A 137 -10.06 -18.58 -8.50
C ARG A 137 -9.50 -17.94 -7.24
N PHE A 138 -9.33 -18.75 -6.20
CA PHE A 138 -8.70 -18.31 -4.96
C PHE A 138 -7.23 -18.75 -4.90
N ILE A 139 -6.37 -17.82 -4.48
CA ILE A 139 -4.94 -18.03 -4.30
C ILE A 139 -4.55 -17.40 -2.96
N SER A 140 -3.99 -18.21 -2.05
CA SER A 140 -3.71 -17.75 -0.68
C SER A 140 -2.58 -16.72 -0.61
N LYS A 141 -1.49 -16.93 -1.36
CA LYS A 141 -0.34 -16.01 -1.45
C LYS A 141 0.10 -15.89 -2.90
N MET A 142 0.36 -14.67 -3.37
CA MET A 142 0.76 -14.42 -4.75
C MET A 142 1.74 -13.25 -4.79
N PHE A 143 2.76 -13.38 -5.65
CA PHE A 143 3.62 -12.28 -6.01
C PHE A 143 3.15 -11.69 -7.35
N LEU A 144 2.95 -10.37 -7.38
CA LEU A 144 2.55 -9.63 -8.56
C LEU A 144 3.68 -8.71 -9.02
N ARG A 145 3.93 -8.71 -10.33
CA ARG A 145 4.88 -7.81 -10.97
C ARG A 145 4.17 -6.54 -11.45
N GLY A 146 4.80 -5.38 -11.27
CA GLY A 146 4.20 -4.07 -11.52
C GLY A 146 3.85 -3.79 -12.99
N ASP A 147 4.55 -4.37 -13.96
CA ASP A 147 4.33 -4.14 -15.40
C ASP A 147 2.92 -4.54 -15.89
N SER A 148 2.28 -5.45 -15.15
CA SER A 148 0.97 -6.01 -15.49
C SER A 148 -0.20 -5.25 -14.85
N VAL A 149 0.08 -4.35 -13.91
CA VAL A 149 -0.92 -3.56 -13.20
C VAL A 149 -1.32 -2.36 -14.06
N VAL A 150 -2.61 -2.14 -14.23
CA VAL A 150 -3.14 -0.99 -14.98
C VAL A 150 -3.75 0.04 -14.02
N LEU A 151 -4.63 -0.42 -13.13
CA LEU A 151 -5.34 0.43 -12.19
C LEU A 151 -5.42 -0.25 -10.84
N VAL A 152 -5.19 0.52 -9.78
CA VAL A 152 -5.40 0.09 -8.39
C VAL A 152 -6.46 0.98 -7.76
N LEU A 153 -7.49 0.34 -7.22
CA LEU A 153 -8.54 1.00 -6.47
C LEU A 153 -8.51 0.52 -5.01
N ARG A 154 -8.37 1.45 -4.08
CA ARG A 154 -8.59 1.16 -2.65
C ARG A 154 -10.10 1.08 -2.38
N ASN A 155 -10.52 0.07 -1.63
CA ASN A 155 -11.85 0.09 -1.03
C ASN A 155 -11.75 0.80 0.33
N SER A 156 -12.45 1.93 0.49
CA SER A 156 -12.50 2.69 1.75
C SER A 156 -13.73 2.33 2.59
N ALA A 157 -14.05 1.04 2.64
CA ALA A 157 -15.12 0.49 3.46
C ALA A 157 -14.55 -0.17 4.71
#